data_AF-A0A257LZV8-F1
#
_entry.id   AF-A0A257LZV8-F1
#
_cell.length_a   1.000
_cell.length_b   1.000
_cell.length_c   1.000
_cell.angle_alpha   90.00
_cell.angle_beta   90.00
_cell.angle_gamma   90.00
#
_symmetry.space_group_name_H-M   'P 1'
#
loop_
_entity.id
_entity.type
_entity.pdbx_description
1 polymer ?
#
loop_
_entity_poly.entity_id
_entity_poly.type
_entity_poly.pdbx_seq_one_letter_code
_entity_poly.pdbx_strand_id
1 'polypeptide(L)'
;MLDLRRGTHPVAVVVSGRWQETAAIIAWESSDEPELDHYEVRAMAGDQYESEDEVALACISPEEPLHFSTVFALDEPGAKAVFRVYVVLRSGHERGSQPVVVVRG
;
A
#
# COMPACT_ATOMS: atom_id res chain seq x y z
N MET A 1 -35.70 4.66 -14.30
CA MET A 1 -34.32 5.17 -14.33
C MET A 1 -33.86 5.25 -12.88
N LEU A 2 -33.18 4.21 -12.40
CA LEU A 2 -32.68 4.17 -11.02
C LEU A 2 -31.27 4.76 -11.01
N ASP A 3 -31.12 5.90 -10.33
CA ASP A 3 -29.86 6.58 -10.08
C ASP A 3 -29.06 5.75 -9.05
N LEU A 4 -28.13 4.91 -9.55
CA LEU A 4 -27.23 4.10 -8.73
C LEU A 4 -25.99 4.92 -8.35
N ARG A 5 -26.15 6.00 -7.58
CA ARG A 5 -25.02 6.56 -6.82
C ARG A 5 -24.83 5.74 -5.54
N ARG A 6 -24.56 4.45 -5.69
CA ARG A 6 -23.88 3.72 -4.63
C ARG A 6 -22.45 4.20 -4.69
N GLY A 7 -21.98 4.89 -3.65
CA GLY A 7 -20.57 5.19 -3.53
C GLY A 7 -19.81 3.87 -3.58
N THR A 8 -19.08 3.63 -4.66
CA THR A 8 -18.32 2.39 -4.82
C THR A 8 -17.21 2.45 -3.77
N HIS A 9 -17.19 1.47 -2.87
CA HIS A 9 -16.02 1.25 -2.04
C HIS A 9 -14.96 0.59 -2.93
N PRO A 10 -13.73 1.12 -2.98
CA PRO A 10 -12.71 0.57 -3.85
C PRO A 10 -12.38 -0.87 -3.49
N VAL A 11 -12.01 -1.66 -4.50
CA VAL A 11 -11.43 -2.98 -4.33
C VAL A 11 -9.94 -2.86 -4.00
N ALA A 12 -9.50 -3.62 -3.00
CA ALA A 12 -8.09 -3.68 -2.61
C ALA A 12 -7.23 -4.32 -3.69
N VAL A 13 -6.02 -3.80 -3.91
CA VAL A 13 -5.00 -4.46 -4.76
C VAL A 13 -4.34 -5.64 -4.05
N VAL A 14 -3.82 -6.58 -4.85
CA VAL A 14 -2.90 -7.61 -4.38
C VAL A 14 -1.49 -7.00 -4.30
N VAL A 15 -0.86 -7.13 -3.14
CA VAL A 15 0.46 -6.57 -2.87
C VAL A 15 1.43 -7.69 -2.50
N SER A 16 2.70 -7.49 -2.88
CA SER A 16 3.83 -8.30 -2.47
C SER A 16 4.93 -7.40 -1.92
N GLY A 17 5.78 -7.96 -1.04
CA GLY A 17 6.84 -7.23 -0.38
C GLY A 17 8.01 -8.16 -0.08
N ARG A 18 9.24 -7.69 -0.33
CA ARG A 18 10.46 -8.44 0.01
C ARG A 18 11.62 -7.50 0.28
N TRP A 19 12.57 -7.95 1.10
CA TRP A 19 13.87 -7.31 1.17
C TRP A 19 14.72 -7.69 -0.06
N GLN A 20 15.33 -6.71 -0.70
CA GLN A 20 16.21 -6.89 -1.85
C GLN A 20 17.42 -5.97 -1.72
N GLU A 21 18.60 -6.59 -1.61
CA GLU A 21 19.90 -5.90 -1.43
C GLU A 21 19.92 -4.98 -0.20
N THR A 22 19.49 -3.74 -0.38
CA THR A 22 19.58 -2.65 0.62
C THR A 22 18.23 -2.00 0.94
N ALA A 23 17.12 -2.49 0.37
CA ALA A 23 15.80 -1.92 0.58
C ALA A 23 14.68 -2.97 0.54
N ALA A 24 13.54 -2.65 1.15
CA ALA A 24 12.29 -3.34 0.91
C ALA A 24 11.69 -2.86 -0.42
N ILE A 25 11.29 -3.82 -1.26
CA ILE A 25 10.57 -3.60 -2.51
C ILE A 25 9.13 -4.04 -2.30
N ILE A 26 8.21 -3.09 -2.40
CA ILE A 26 6.76 -3.29 -2.33
C ILE A 26 6.23 -3.16 -3.75
N ALA A 27 5.49 -4.14 -4.24
CA ALA A 27 4.94 -4.14 -5.60
C ALA A 27 3.49 -4.64 -5.60
N TRP A 28 2.66 -4.06 -6.46
CA TRP A 28 1.23 -4.39 -6.55
C TRP A 28 0.76 -4.40 -7.99
N GLU A 29 -0.39 -5.03 -8.20
CA GLU A 29 -1.09 -5.04 -9.48
C GLU A 29 -1.93 -3.77 -9.67
N SER A 30 -2.15 -3.36 -10.91
CA SER A 30 -3.04 -2.24 -11.23
C SER A 30 -4.47 -2.53 -10.75
N SER A 31 -5.18 -1.47 -10.37
CA SER A 31 -6.58 -1.52 -9.99
C SER A 31 -7.43 -1.14 -11.19
N ASP A 32 -8.56 -1.83 -11.37
CA ASP A 32 -9.54 -1.54 -12.42
C ASP A 32 -10.56 -0.47 -12.01
N GLU A 33 -10.37 0.19 -10.86
CA GLU A 33 -11.28 1.22 -10.36
C GLU A 33 -11.27 2.46 -11.28
N PRO A 34 -12.39 2.82 -11.93
CA PRO A 34 -12.42 3.93 -12.89
C PRO A 34 -12.26 5.31 -12.23
N GLU A 35 -12.51 5.40 -10.92
CA GLU A 35 -12.31 6.60 -10.12
C GLU A 35 -10.99 6.62 -9.35
N LEU A 36 -10.08 5.68 -9.63
CA LEU A 36 -8.75 5.68 -9.03
C LEU A 36 -8.10 7.05 -9.20
N ASP A 37 -7.69 7.63 -8.09
CA ASP A 37 -6.90 8.85 -8.04
C ASP A 37 -5.41 8.50 -7.94
N HIS A 38 -5.04 7.77 -6.89
CA HIS A 38 -3.68 7.32 -6.65
C HIS A 38 -3.64 6.06 -5.77
N TYR A 39 -2.46 5.45 -5.70
CA TYR A 39 -2.11 4.48 -4.68
C TYR A 39 -1.40 5.18 -3.54
N GLU A 40 -1.71 4.80 -2.30
CA GLU A 40 -0.95 5.26 -1.14
C GLU A 40 -0.25 4.08 -0.45
N VAL A 41 1.08 4.15 -0.36
CA VAL A 41 1.87 3.15 0.36
C VAL A 41 1.97 3.58 1.81
N ARG A 42 1.40 2.79 2.72
CA ARG A 42 1.48 3.00 4.16
C ARG A 42 2.29 1.90 4.83
N ALA A 43 2.99 2.24 5.91
CA ALA A 43 3.82 1.30 6.63
C ALA A 43 3.79 1.51 8.14
N MET A 44 4.23 0.48 8.87
CA MET A 44 4.48 0.54 10.31
C MET A 44 5.72 -0.29 10.66
N ALA A 45 6.48 0.17 11.66
CA ALA A 45 7.56 -0.60 12.27
C ALA A 45 7.03 -1.81 13.05
N GLY A 46 7.75 -2.93 13.02
CA GLY A 46 7.38 -4.15 13.74
C GLY A 46 6.62 -5.17 12.90
N ASP A 47 5.97 -6.13 13.56
CA ASP A 47 5.18 -7.21 12.94
C ASP A 47 3.72 -7.29 13.41
N GLN A 48 3.31 -6.40 14.31
CA GLN A 48 1.92 -6.27 14.75
C GLN A 48 1.28 -5.13 13.97
N TYR A 49 0.10 -5.35 13.40
CA TYR A 49 -0.61 -4.31 12.65
C TYR A 49 -1.62 -3.59 13.54
N GLU A 50 -1.38 -2.31 13.78
CA GLU A 50 -2.29 -1.35 14.43
C GLU A 50 -2.54 -0.15 13.50
N SER A 51 -3.76 0.01 12.97
CA SER A 51 -4.02 1.03 11.94
C SER A 51 -3.76 2.48 12.39
N GLU A 52 -3.63 2.75 13.68
CA GLU A 52 -3.34 4.09 14.22
C GLU A 52 -1.87 4.49 14.09
N ASP A 53 -0.97 3.50 13.92
CA ASP A 53 0.49 3.72 13.83
C ASP A 53 1.01 3.66 12.39
N GLU A 54 0.12 3.52 11.39
CA GLU A 54 0.53 3.52 10.00
C GLU A 54 0.93 4.93 9.54
N VAL A 55 2.07 5.03 8.87
CA VAL A 55 2.55 6.27 8.25
C VAL A 55 2.44 6.16 6.73
N ALA A 56 1.94 7.22 6.09
CA ALA A 56 1.99 7.34 4.63
C ALA A 56 3.43 7.61 4.19
N LEU A 57 3.98 6.72 3.36
CA LEU A 57 5.34 6.81 2.83
C LEU A 57 5.38 7.41 1.42
N ALA A 58 4.37 7.14 0.60
CA ALA A 58 4.31 7.61 -0.78
C ALA A 58 2.88 7.63 -1.32
N CYS A 59 2.61 8.59 -2.22
CA CYS A 59 1.46 8.61 -3.12
C CYS A 59 1.97 8.37 -4.55
N ILE A 60 1.39 7.40 -5.25
CA ILE A 60 1.86 6.94 -6.57
C ILE A 60 0.70 6.99 -7.56
N SER A 61 0.89 7.73 -8.66
CA SER A 61 -0.08 7.81 -9.75
C SER A 61 -0.26 6.45 -10.46
N PRO A 62 -1.45 6.12 -10.98
CA PRO A 62 -1.63 4.93 -11.81
C PRO A 62 -0.75 4.87 -13.07
N GLU A 63 -0.18 5.99 -13.50
CA GLU A 63 0.75 6.08 -14.64
C GLU A 63 2.22 5.80 -14.25
N GLU A 64 2.53 5.79 -12.97
CA GLU A 64 3.87 5.51 -12.44
C GLU A 64 4.12 4.01 -12.28
N PRO A 65 5.40 3.58 -12.15
CA PRO A 65 5.70 2.20 -11.84
C PRO A 65 5.03 1.74 -10.55
N LEU A 66 4.33 0.60 -10.60
CA LEU A 66 3.60 0.03 -9.46
C LEU A 66 4.52 -0.75 -8.50
N HIS A 67 5.61 -0.10 -8.12
CA HIS A 67 6.50 -0.55 -7.07
C HIS A 67 7.09 0.62 -6.30
N PHE A 68 7.44 0.38 -5.04
CA PHE A 68 8.02 1.36 -4.14
C PHE A 68 9.19 0.71 -3.38
N SER A 69 10.29 1.46 -3.24
CA SER A 69 11.50 1.03 -2.55
C SER A 69 11.73 1.87 -1.30
N THR A 70 11.95 1.24 -0.15
CA THR A 70 12.16 1.94 1.13
C THR A 70 13.01 1.17 2.12
N VAL A 71 13.60 1.87 3.08
CA VAL A 71 14.30 1.31 4.25
C VAL A 71 13.53 1.55 5.55
N PHE A 72 12.29 2.04 5.46
CA PHE A 72 11.47 2.40 6.62
C PHE A 72 11.41 1.27 7.65
N ALA A 73 11.84 1.57 8.88
CA ALA A 73 11.88 0.65 10.02
C ALA A 73 12.68 -0.64 9.79
N LEU A 74 13.60 -0.63 8.83
CA LEU A 74 14.44 -1.76 8.44
C LEU A 74 15.93 -1.41 8.59
N ASP A 75 16.29 -0.79 9.72
CA ASP A 75 17.64 -0.23 9.95
C ASP A 75 18.72 -1.29 10.24
N GLU A 76 18.33 -2.49 10.67
CA GLU A 76 19.24 -3.59 11.00
C GLU A 76 18.70 -4.97 10.56
N PRO A 77 19.56 -5.98 10.33
CA PRO A 77 19.13 -7.35 10.04
C PRO A 77 18.18 -7.91 11.10
N GLY A 78 17.09 -8.53 10.65
CA GLY A 78 16.02 -9.04 11.51
C GLY A 78 14.94 -8.00 11.86
N ALA A 79 15.17 -6.71 11.59
CA ALA A 79 14.13 -5.69 11.71
C ALA A 79 12.96 -6.01 10.77
N LYS A 80 11.75 -5.60 11.19
CA LYS A 80 10.50 -5.89 10.49
C LYS A 80 9.71 -4.62 10.26
N ALA A 81 9.01 -4.58 9.14
CA ALA A 81 8.03 -3.56 8.83
C ALA A 81 6.83 -4.18 8.13
N VAL A 82 5.63 -3.67 8.44
CA VAL A 82 4.37 -4.06 7.80
C VAL A 82 4.00 -3.00 6.78
N PHE A 83 3.66 -3.42 5.56
CA PHE A 83 3.27 -2.54 4.46
C PHE A 83 1.85 -2.85 3.97
N ARG A 84 1.12 -1.79 3.59
CA ARG A 84 -0.15 -1.87 2.88
C ARG A 84 -0.15 -0.88 1.72
N VAL A 85 -0.86 -1.22 0.66
CA VAL A 85 -1.13 -0.31 -0.46
C VAL A 85 -2.62 -0.01 -0.45
N TYR A 86 -2.96 1.27 -0.40
CA TYR A 86 -4.34 1.75 -0.44
C TYR A 86 -4.70 2.18 -1.85
N VAL A 87 -5.84 1.70 -2.33
CA VAL A 87 -6.51 2.25 -3.50
C VAL A 87 -7.32 3.44 -3.03
N VAL A 88 -6.97 4.65 -3.47
CA VAL A 88 -7.66 5.89 -3.10
C VAL A 88 -8.39 6.43 -4.32
N LEU A 89 -9.71 6.62 -4.18
CA LEU A 89 -10.55 7.14 -5.25
C LEU A 89 -10.63 8.67 -5.19
N ARG A 90 -10.93 9.32 -6.32
CA ARG A 90 -11.18 10.77 -6.41
C ARG A 90 -12.33 11.24 -5.51
N SER A 91 -13.22 10.33 -5.14
CA SER A 91 -14.30 10.57 -4.18
C SER A 91 -13.85 10.61 -2.72
N GLY A 92 -12.59 10.25 -2.43
CA GLY A 92 -12.02 10.15 -1.08
C GLY A 92 -12.27 8.81 -0.40
N HIS A 93 -12.94 7.85 -1.04
CA HIS A 93 -13.02 6.48 -0.52
C HIS A 93 -11.71 5.75 -0.72
N GLU A 94 -11.31 4.96 0.28
CA GLU A 94 -10.07 4.19 0.24
C GLU A 94 -10.25 2.74 0.66
N ARG A 95 -9.36 1.87 0.18
CA ARG A 95 -9.28 0.47 0.58
C ARG A 95 -7.84 -0.03 0.59
N GLY A 96 -7.35 -0.38 1.77
CA GLY A 96 -6.04 -0.99 1.95
C GLY A 96 -6.01 -2.47 1.55
N SER A 97 -4.89 -2.89 0.97
CA SER A 97 -4.52 -4.28 0.71
C SER A 97 -4.51 -5.15 1.96
N GLN A 98 -4.32 -6.48 1.80
CA GLN A 98 -3.81 -7.29 2.90
C GLN A 98 -2.41 -6.80 3.32
N PRO A 99 -2.06 -6.85 4.61
CA PRO A 99 -0.75 -6.44 5.08
C PRO A 99 0.34 -7.42 4.62
N VAL A 100 1.51 -6.90 4.27
CA VAL A 100 2.70 -7.69 3.99
C VAL A 100 3.81 -7.31 4.95
N VAL A 101 4.36 -8.32 5.64
CA VAL A 101 5.51 -8.15 6.52
C VAL A 101 6.78 -8.36 5.70
N VAL A 102 7.67 -7.37 5.73
CA VAL A 102 9.03 -7.50 5.20
C VAL A 102 10.00 -7.59 6.38
N VAL A 103 10.92 -8.52 6.30
CA VAL A 103 12.02 -8.67 7.25
C VAL A 103 13.32 -8.34 6.53
N ARG A 104 14.15 -7.49 7.13
CA ARG A 104 15.51 -7.26 6.61
C ARG A 104 16.34 -8.52 6.81
N GLY A 105 16.85 -9.04 5.70
CA GLY A 105 17.75 -10.21 5.66
C GLY A 105 19.16 -9.89 6.12
#